data_AF-A0ABD6ITZ4-F1
#
_entry.id   AF-A0ABD6ITZ4-F1
#
_cell.length_a   1.000
_cell.length_b   1.000
_cell.length_c   1.000
_cell.angle_alpha   90.00
_cell.angle_beta   90.00
_cell.angle_gamma   90.00
#
_symmetry.space_group_name_H-M   'P 1'
#
loop_
_entity.id
_entity.type
_entity.pdbx_description
1 polymer ?
#
loop_
_entity_poly.entity_id
_entity_poly.type
_entity_poly.pdbx_seq_one_letter_code
_entity_poly.pdbx_strand_id
1 'polypeptide(L)'
;MTHAMLAQAQLFARIAARCGVGIIHQTDQEHTDYRSGGYTHDCYRAAWGEPPARYWLDHEEVVRRRGVLAALYASIGMGSSGREHALDFAAAAV
;
A
#
# COMPACT_ATOMS: atom_id res chain seq x y z
N MET A 1 9.31 -3.56 6.27
CA MET A 1 10.01 -2.52 5.46
C MET A 1 9.65 -1.08 5.89
N THR A 2 9.12 -0.84 7.08
CA THR A 2 8.70 0.52 7.50
C THR A 2 9.86 1.50 7.71
N HIS A 3 11.03 1.01 8.14
CA HIS A 3 12.24 1.83 8.29
C HIS A 3 12.80 2.34 6.96
N ALA A 4 12.59 1.59 5.87
CA ALA A 4 12.98 2.04 4.54
C ALA A 4 12.09 3.20 4.08
N MET A 5 10.79 3.15 4.32
CA MET A 5 9.83 4.15 3.81
C MET A 5 10.09 5.58 4.30
N LEU A 6 10.38 5.78 5.59
CA LEU A 6 10.58 7.13 6.14
C LEU A 6 11.91 7.75 5.68
N ALA A 7 13.00 6.97 5.70
CA ALA A 7 14.30 7.42 5.22
C ALA A 7 14.28 7.65 3.69
N GLN A 8 13.63 6.75 2.96
CA GLN A 8 13.45 6.81 1.51
C GLN A 8 12.62 8.04 1.10
N ALA A 9 11.54 8.35 1.81
CA ALA A 9 10.73 9.53 1.54
C ALA A 9 11.54 10.84 1.73
N GLN A 10 12.32 10.94 2.82
CA GLN A 10 13.15 12.13 3.06
C GLN A 10 14.28 12.27 2.04
N LEU A 11 14.93 11.16 1.67
CA LEU A 11 15.97 11.14 0.65
C LEU A 11 15.43 11.50 -0.73
N PHE A 12 14.30 10.91 -1.14
CA PHE A 12 13.69 11.20 -2.43
C PHE A 12 13.12 12.61 -2.52
N ALA A 13 12.60 13.18 -1.42
CA ALA A 13 12.19 14.58 -1.39
C ALA A 13 13.38 15.52 -1.72
N ARG A 14 14.58 15.23 -1.19
CA ARG A 14 15.78 16.02 -1.48
C ARG A 14 16.25 15.86 -2.94
N ILE A 15 16.19 14.65 -3.48
CA ILE A 15 16.57 14.37 -4.89
C ILE A 15 15.59 15.05 -5.86
N ALA A 16 14.28 14.92 -5.60
CA ALA A 16 13.22 15.58 -6.37
C ALA A 16 13.44 17.10 -6.42
N ALA A 17 13.70 17.73 -5.26
CA ALA A 17 13.97 19.16 -5.18
C ALA A 17 15.26 19.57 -5.94
N ARG A 18 16.33 18.78 -5.83
CA ARG A 18 17.59 19.06 -6.53
C ARG A 18 17.46 18.96 -8.05
N CYS A 19 16.70 17.99 -8.53
CA CYS A 19 16.61 17.67 -9.95
C CYS A 19 15.40 18.31 -10.65
N GLY A 20 14.47 18.91 -9.90
CA GLY A 20 13.25 19.50 -10.46
C GLY A 20 12.26 18.46 -11.02
N VAL A 21 12.25 17.25 -10.45
CA VAL A 21 11.41 16.12 -10.93
C VAL A 21 10.44 15.64 -9.85
N GLY A 22 9.26 15.18 -10.27
CA GLY A 22 8.34 14.45 -9.39
C GLY A 22 8.72 12.98 -9.31
N ILE A 23 8.91 12.45 -8.11
CA ILE A 23 9.14 11.01 -7.90
C ILE A 23 7.82 10.40 -7.41
N ILE A 24 7.27 9.49 -8.21
CA ILE A 24 6.11 8.69 -7.80
C ILE A 24 6.64 7.45 -7.09
N HIS A 25 6.34 7.35 -5.79
CA HIS A 25 6.74 6.20 -4.98
C HIS A 25 5.76 5.04 -5.23
N GLN A 26 6.30 3.89 -5.65
CA GLN A 26 5.53 2.66 -5.84
C GLN A 26 5.64 1.80 -4.57
N THR A 27 4.51 1.49 -3.95
CA THR A 27 4.44 0.74 -2.68
C THR A 27 4.25 -0.77 -2.88
N ASP A 28 4.42 -1.27 -4.11
CA ASP A 28 4.11 -2.66 -4.48
C ASP A 28 5.04 -3.69 -3.83
N GLN A 29 6.25 -3.29 -3.44
CA GLN A 29 7.22 -4.14 -2.73
C GLN A 29 7.25 -3.93 -1.21
N GLU A 30 6.31 -3.16 -0.66
CA GLU A 30 6.31 -2.90 0.77
C GLU A 30 5.69 -4.05 1.55
N HIS A 31 6.47 -4.60 2.48
CA HIS A 31 5.97 -5.56 3.47
C HIS A 31 4.99 -4.88 4.44
N THR A 32 3.70 -5.18 4.28
CA THR A 32 2.61 -4.72 5.13
C THR A 32 2.39 -5.66 6.32
N ASP A 33 3.38 -5.74 7.20
CA ASP A 33 3.38 -6.63 8.38
C ASP A 33 3.32 -5.81 9.68
N TYR A 34 2.56 -4.71 9.67
CA TYR A 34 2.34 -3.91 10.86
C TYR A 34 1.73 -4.78 11.98
N ARG A 35 2.24 -4.57 13.19
CA ARG A 35 1.73 -5.18 14.42
C ARG A 35 1.65 -4.12 15.51
N SER A 36 0.52 -4.09 16.20
CA SER A 36 0.33 -3.36 17.44
C SER A 36 1.34 -3.84 18.48
N GLY A 37 1.95 -2.91 19.21
CA GLY A 37 3.07 -3.17 20.12
C GLY A 37 4.38 -3.58 19.43
N GLY A 38 4.44 -3.58 18.10
CA GLY A 38 5.66 -3.84 17.34
C GLY A 38 6.54 -2.60 17.20
N TYR A 39 7.75 -2.78 16.69
CA TYR A 39 8.73 -1.70 16.54
C TYR A 39 8.21 -0.47 15.77
N THR A 40 7.44 -0.70 14.69
CA THR A 40 6.82 0.39 13.93
C THR A 40 5.79 1.17 14.77
N HIS A 41 5.00 0.49 15.60
CA HIS A 41 4.06 1.13 16.52
C HIS A 41 4.84 2.00 17.52
N ASP A 42 5.90 1.47 18.12
CA ASP A 42 6.72 2.22 19.07
C ASP A 42 7.36 3.46 18.46
N CYS A 43 7.93 3.35 17.25
CA CYS A 43 8.48 4.49 16.54
C CYS A 43 7.40 5.54 16.26
N TYR A 44 6.22 5.12 15.81
CA TYR A 44 5.13 6.05 15.54
C TYR A 44 4.66 6.74 16.83
N ARG A 45 4.47 5.98 17.91
CA ARG A 45 4.08 6.47 19.23
C ARG A 45 5.07 7.49 19.79
N ALA A 46 6.36 7.23 19.64
CA ALA A 46 7.40 8.14 20.09
C ALA A 46 7.41 9.47 19.31
N ALA A 47 7.11 9.44 18.01
CA ALA A 47 7.17 10.63 17.15
C ALA A 47 5.86 11.43 17.11
N TRP A 48 4.71 10.75 17.11
CA TRP A 48 3.39 11.33 16.82
C TRP A 48 2.28 10.91 17.80
N GLY A 49 2.58 10.07 18.79
CA GLY A 49 1.58 9.56 19.74
C GLY A 49 0.81 8.34 19.20
N GLU A 50 -0.30 8.00 19.85
CA GLU A 50 -0.98 6.73 19.58
C GLU A 50 -1.55 6.65 18.15
N PRO A 51 -1.18 5.64 17.35
CA PRO A 51 -1.70 5.50 15.99
C PRO A 51 -3.23 5.28 15.99
N PRO A 52 -4.00 5.93 15.08
CA PRO A 52 -5.44 5.74 15.01
C PRO A 52 -5.81 4.30 14.63
N ALA A 53 -6.42 3.56 15.55
CA ALA A 53 -6.80 2.14 15.38
C ALA A 53 -7.73 1.87 14.18
N ARG A 54 -8.44 2.89 13.69
CA ARG A 54 -9.28 2.79 12.47
C ARG A 54 -8.47 2.43 11.23
N TYR A 55 -7.24 2.91 11.12
CA TYR A 55 -6.40 2.80 9.92
C TYR A 55 -5.13 1.97 10.16
N TRP A 56 -4.71 1.81 11.40
CA TRP A 56 -3.54 1.04 11.81
C TRP A 56 -3.95 -0.38 12.22
N LEU A 57 -4.27 -1.19 11.22
CA LEU A 57 -4.78 -2.55 11.40
C LEU A 57 -3.64 -3.56 11.46
N ASP A 58 -3.72 -4.52 12.38
CA ASP A 58 -2.79 -5.64 12.44
C ASP A 58 -2.78 -6.46 11.14
N HIS A 59 -1.63 -7.07 10.87
CA HIS A 59 -1.38 -7.86 9.66
C HIS A 59 -2.51 -8.87 9.35
N GLU A 60 -2.99 -9.61 10.35
CA GLU A 60 -4.02 -10.62 10.18
C GLU A 60 -5.35 -10.01 9.69
N GLU A 61 -5.71 -8.84 10.21
CA GLU A 61 -6.93 -8.13 9.78
C GLU A 61 -6.78 -7.54 8.38
N VAL A 62 -5.59 -7.04 8.03
CA VAL A 62 -5.28 -6.60 6.67
C VAL A 62 -5.38 -7.77 5.68
N VAL A 63 -4.80 -8.92 6.00
CA VAL A 63 -4.88 -10.14 5.17
C VAL A 63 -6.34 -10.56 4.98
N ARG A 64 -7.13 -10.59 6.05
CA ARG A 64 -8.56 -10.94 5.97
C ARG A 64 -9.34 -9.99 5.06
N ARG A 65 -9.17 -8.67 5.23
CA ARG A 65 -9.86 -7.66 4.39
C ARG A 65 -9.41 -7.72 2.93
N ARG A 66 -8.12 -7.93 2.68
CA ARG A 66 -7.58 -8.12 1.33
C ARG A 66 -8.17 -9.36 0.66
N GLY A 67 -8.37 -10.45 1.39
CA GLY A 67 -9.05 -11.64 0.89
C GLY A 67 -10.49 -11.36 0.44
N VAL A 68 -11.26 -10.61 1.24
CA VAL A 68 -12.63 -10.19 0.87
C VAL A 68 -12.62 -9.33 -0.40
N LEU A 69 -11.73 -8.33 -0.48
CA LEU A 69 -11.61 -7.47 -1.66
C LEU A 69 -11.19 -8.26 -2.90
N ALA A 70 -10.24 -9.20 -2.76
CA ALA A 70 -9.80 -10.05 -3.85
C ALA A 70 -10.95 -10.92 -4.38
N ALA A 71 -11.79 -11.46 -3.50
CA ALA A 71 -12.98 -12.22 -3.90
C ALA A 71 -14.00 -11.37 -4.67
N LEU A 72 -14.23 -10.12 -4.24
CA LEU A 72 -15.13 -9.19 -4.92
C LEU A 72 -14.59 -8.77 -6.29
N TYR A 73 -13.28 -8.54 -6.42
CA TYR A 73 -12.67 -8.27 -7.72
C TYR A 73 -12.76 -9.49 -8.64
N ALA A 74 -12.45 -10.67 -8.11
CA ALA A 74 -12.55 -11.91 -8.87
C ALA A 74 -13.98 -12.16 -9.37
N SER A 75 -15.01 -11.81 -8.59
CA SER A 75 -16.42 -12.02 -9.00
C SER A 75 -16.86 -11.14 -10.17
N ILE A 76 -16.11 -10.09 -10.51
CA ILE A 76 -16.33 -9.24 -11.69
C ILE A 76 -15.28 -9.48 -12.79
N GLY A 77 -14.52 -10.58 -12.69
CA GLY A 77 -13.51 -10.94 -13.68
C GLY A 77 -12.21 -10.16 -13.56
N MET A 78 -11.93 -9.47 -12.44
CA MET A 78 -10.68 -8.74 -12.21
C MET A 78 -9.72 -9.57 -11.34
N GLY A 79 -8.49 -9.78 -11.82
CA GLY A 79 -7.43 -10.54 -11.17
C GLY A 79 -6.24 -9.66 -10.73
N SER A 80 -5.29 -10.24 -9.99
CA SER A 80 -4.03 -9.59 -9.60
C SER A 80 -4.18 -8.18 -9.04
N SER A 81 -5.17 -7.95 -8.18
CA SER A 81 -5.52 -6.61 -7.64
C SER A 81 -5.86 -5.58 -8.74
N GLY A 82 -6.54 -6.02 -9.79
CA GLY A 82 -6.97 -5.19 -10.92
C GLY A 82 -5.96 -5.09 -12.08
N ARG A 83 -4.80 -5.75 -11.99
CA ARG A 83 -3.78 -5.74 -13.06
C ARG A 83 -4.09 -6.69 -14.20
N GLU A 84 -5.01 -7.62 -14.00
CA GLU A 84 -5.43 -8.61 -14.98
C GLU A 84 -6.96 -8.64 -15.04
N HIS A 85 -7.52 -9.01 -16.18
CA HIS A 85 -8.96 -9.22 -16.31
C HIS A 85 -9.27 -10.40 -17.23
N ALA A 86 -10.42 -11.02 -17.01
CA ALA A 86 -11.05 -12.01 -17.88
C ALA A 86 -12.24 -11.42 -18.66
N LEU A 87 -12.34 -10.09 -18.72
CA LEU A 87 -13.37 -9.39 -19.48
C LEU A 87 -13.12 -9.53 -21.00
N ASP A 88 -14.15 -9.99 -21.71
CA ASP A 88 -14.19 -9.96 -23.17
C ASP A 88 -14.74 -8.61 -23.65
N PHE A 89 -14.08 -8.04 -24.66
CA PHE A 89 -14.53 -6.80 -25.29
C PHE A 89 -15.04 -7.07 -26.70
N ALA A 90 -16.24 -6.57 -27.02
CA ALA A 90 -16.73 -6.59 -28.38
C ALA A 90 -15.90 -5.66 -29.27
N ALA A 91 -15.82 -5.98 -30.57
CA ALA A 91 -15.22 -5.09 -31.55
C ALA A 91 -15.93 -3.73 -31.54
N ALA A 92 -15.18 -2.65 -31.70
CA ALA A 92 -15.75 -1.32 -31.87
C ALA A 92 -16.68 -1.32 -33.10
N ALA A 93 -17.88 -0.76 -32.95
CA ALA A 93 -18.78 -0.55 -34.08
C ALA A 93 -18.10 0.42 -35.07
N VAL A 94 -18.04 0.01 -36.33
CA VAL A 94 -17.52 0.81 -37.46
C VAL A 94 -18.60 1.78 -37.95
#